data_AF-A0A3B1IPI3-F1
#
_entry.id   AF-A0A3B1IPI3-F1
#
_cell.length_a   1.000
_cell.length_b   1.000
_cell.length_c   1.000
_cell.angle_alpha   90.00
_cell.angle_beta   90.00
_cell.angle_gamma   90.00
#
_symmetry.space_group_name_H-M   'P 1'
#
loop_
_entity.id
_entity.type
_entity.pdbx_description
1 polymer ?
#
loop_
_entity_poly.entity_id
_entity_poly.type
_entity_poly.pdbx_seq_one_letter_code
_entity_poly.pdbx_strand_id
1 'polypeptide(L)'
;LQYHVGVPFSVWEALLLCSGSVLCWSQSLPLTALSTVGSSVTQLQAVDPDGEPLIFGVVGEEASRFFAVQENTGVVWLRQPLDRETKSEMQVVFSVSDSQGVVKDTVNIQIGDVNDNAPSFYNQPYTVNIPEDTPVGTSVFMVNATDPDQGTGGSVLFSFQPPSQFFSIDGARGIVTVTRRLDYETTTAYQLTVNATDQDKLRPLSRLANLAITITDIQDMDPIFINLPYSTNVEEEAPLGYEVRKIRAMDQDLGRPRGIGYSFVSALKMLCSIHQTSSPPLYKYGFRLETSFFYIFNGTELLDDRSPSSATVLTTFTILLIDKNDNAPKFNSSEYRVRITELAQVGFALPLSIQVEDKDEVRHTCTHIFTPPHSSVSVRSLQQSRTRSTLNSTTI
;
A
#
# COMPACT_ATOMS: atom_id res chain seq x y z
N LEU A 1 54.39 14.49 4.72
CA LEU A 1 54.23 15.97 4.69
C LEU A 1 55.02 16.42 3.47
N GLN A 2 54.47 16.91 2.36
CA GLN A 2 53.25 17.67 2.14
C GLN A 2 52.98 17.66 0.62
N TYR A 3 51.71 17.79 0.25
CA TYR A 3 51.18 17.81 -1.12
C TYR A 3 51.71 19.00 -1.95
N HIS A 4 51.87 18.81 -3.27
CA HIS A 4 51.52 19.86 -4.22
C HIS A 4 50.67 19.32 -5.37
N VAL A 5 49.68 20.12 -5.67
CA VAL A 5 48.46 19.87 -6.44
C VAL A 5 48.78 19.82 -7.93
N GLY A 6 48.26 18.81 -8.61
CA GLY A 6 48.28 18.71 -10.06
C GLY A 6 47.41 19.79 -10.69
N VAL A 7 48.02 20.60 -11.53
CA VAL A 7 47.34 21.41 -12.55
C VAL A 7 47.47 20.62 -13.85
N PRO A 8 46.36 20.25 -14.51
CA PRO A 8 46.38 20.02 -15.94
C PRO A 8 45.37 21.00 -16.57
N PHE A 9 45.69 21.80 -17.57
CA PHE A 9 46.19 21.36 -18.85
C PHE A 9 47.05 22.45 -19.51
N SER A 10 48.09 21.92 -20.16
CA SER A 10 49.07 22.54 -21.04
C SER A 10 48.55 23.66 -21.93
N VAL A 11 49.05 24.88 -21.70
CA VAL A 11 49.27 25.85 -22.78
C VAL A 11 50.42 25.28 -23.62
N TRP A 12 50.10 24.71 -24.76
CA TRP A 12 51.11 24.38 -25.76
C TRP A 12 51.60 25.70 -26.34
N GLU A 13 52.82 26.10 -25.97
CA GLU A 13 53.62 27.04 -26.76
C GLU A 13 53.83 26.42 -28.15
N ALA A 14 53.05 26.87 -29.13
CA ALA A 14 53.32 26.63 -30.53
C ALA A 14 54.08 27.84 -31.09
N LEU A 15 55.40 27.74 -31.15
CA LEU A 15 56.20 28.56 -32.05
C LEU A 15 55.74 28.26 -33.49
N LEU A 16 55.10 29.22 -34.16
CA LEU A 16 54.83 29.16 -35.59
C LEU A 16 55.71 30.18 -36.31
N LEU A 17 56.63 29.65 -37.12
CA LEU A 17 57.38 30.40 -38.12
C LEU A 17 56.41 30.86 -39.22
N CYS A 18 55.96 32.11 -39.14
CA CYS A 18 55.19 32.75 -40.22
C CYS A 18 56.16 33.38 -41.23
N SER A 19 56.31 32.78 -42.42
CA SER A 19 57.05 33.38 -43.54
C SER A 19 56.11 34.20 -44.44
N GLY A 20 56.35 35.50 -44.53
CA GLY A 20 55.79 36.41 -45.55
C GLY A 20 54.28 36.66 -45.45
N SER A 21 53.90 37.85 -44.96
CA SER A 21 52.58 38.45 -45.15
C SER A 21 51.36 37.61 -44.70
N VAL A 22 51.48 36.83 -43.62
CA VAL A 22 50.40 35.96 -43.14
C VAL A 22 50.01 36.32 -41.71
N LEU A 23 48.72 36.62 -41.52
CA LEU A 23 48.04 36.65 -40.23
C LEU A 23 48.32 35.34 -39.49
N CYS A 24 48.93 35.44 -38.32
CA CYS A 24 49.30 34.29 -37.50
C CYS A 24 48.24 34.18 -36.38
N TRP A 25 47.19 33.36 -36.58
CA TRP A 25 46.22 33.07 -35.52
C TRP A 25 46.70 31.89 -34.68
N SER A 26 46.90 32.10 -33.38
CA SER A 26 47.03 31.00 -32.44
C SER A 26 45.66 30.62 -31.88
N GLN A 27 45.24 29.39 -32.20
CA GLN A 27 44.24 28.57 -31.49
C GLN A 27 42.76 29.03 -31.51
N SER A 28 41.90 28.01 -31.53
CA SER A 28 40.48 28.09 -31.19
C SER A 28 40.28 28.87 -29.90
N LEU A 29 39.36 29.84 -29.92
CA LEU A 29 38.95 30.57 -28.71
C LEU A 29 37.83 29.78 -28.01
N PRO A 30 38.08 29.20 -26.82
CA PRO A 30 36.99 28.58 -26.06
C PRO A 30 36.14 29.68 -25.43
N LEU A 31 35.02 30.00 -26.06
CA LEU A 31 33.95 30.79 -25.45
C LEU A 31 33.02 29.84 -24.70
N THR A 32 32.39 30.27 -23.61
CA THR A 32 31.36 29.47 -22.93
C THR A 32 30.01 30.16 -23.01
N ALA A 33 28.91 29.42 -22.88
CA ALA A 33 27.54 29.97 -22.89
C ALA A 33 27.30 31.04 -21.80
N LEU A 34 28.11 31.04 -20.73
CA LEU A 34 28.08 32.06 -19.66
C LEU A 34 28.85 33.36 -19.99
N SER A 35 29.44 33.49 -21.18
CA SER A 35 30.17 34.70 -21.57
C SER A 35 29.23 35.90 -21.55
N THR A 36 29.55 36.93 -20.77
CA THR A 36 28.68 38.08 -20.61
C THR A 36 28.71 38.96 -21.86
N VAL A 37 27.55 39.44 -22.29
CA VAL A 37 27.47 40.44 -23.36
C VAL A 37 28.26 41.68 -22.95
N GLY A 38 29.10 42.17 -23.86
CA GLY A 38 30.01 43.29 -23.62
C GLY A 38 31.33 42.89 -22.94
N SER A 39 31.64 41.60 -22.80
CA SER A 39 32.99 41.14 -22.42
C SER A 39 33.93 41.10 -23.63
N SER A 40 35.22 41.36 -23.40
CA SER A 40 36.27 41.19 -24.42
C SER A 40 36.63 39.70 -24.52
N VAL A 41 36.45 39.13 -25.70
CA VAL A 41 36.70 37.71 -26.01
C VAL A 41 38.19 37.45 -26.26
N THR A 42 38.79 38.29 -27.08
CA THR A 42 40.19 38.19 -27.51
C THR A 42 40.63 39.53 -28.11
N GLN A 43 41.89 39.61 -28.53
CA GLN A 43 42.41 40.72 -29.32
C GLN A 43 43.07 40.16 -30.58
N LEU A 44 42.58 40.59 -31.75
CA LEU A 44 43.19 40.26 -33.04
C LEU A 44 44.57 40.93 -33.13
N GLN A 45 45.56 40.21 -33.65
CA GLN A 45 46.92 40.74 -33.85
C GLN A 45 47.33 40.56 -35.31
N ALA A 46 47.88 41.64 -35.88
CA ALA A 46 48.42 41.68 -37.23
C ALA A 46 49.58 42.67 -37.26
N VAL A 47 50.55 42.46 -38.15
CA VAL A 47 51.71 43.34 -38.33
C VAL A 47 51.79 43.72 -39.79
N ASP A 48 51.82 45.02 -40.03
CA ASP A 48 52.12 45.59 -41.34
C ASP A 48 53.63 45.87 -41.45
N PRO A 49 54.35 45.28 -42.43
CA PRO A 49 55.80 45.50 -42.59
C PRO A 49 56.18 46.95 -42.89
N ASP A 50 55.28 47.71 -43.52
CA ASP A 50 55.48 49.11 -43.90
C ASP A 50 55.06 50.07 -42.77
N GLY A 51 54.43 49.54 -41.71
CA GLY A 51 54.05 50.29 -40.52
C GLY A 51 52.76 51.10 -40.68
N GLU A 52 51.96 50.79 -41.69
CA GLU A 52 50.68 51.47 -41.95
C GLU A 52 49.63 51.16 -40.86
N PRO A 53 48.72 52.11 -40.55
CA PRO A 53 47.64 51.87 -39.59
C PRO A 53 46.70 50.76 -40.07
N LEU A 54 46.51 49.75 -39.23
CA LEU A 54 45.62 48.62 -39.49
C LEU A 54 44.22 48.86 -38.93
N ILE A 55 43.20 48.52 -39.72
CA ILE A 55 41.78 48.54 -39.36
C ILE A 55 41.29 47.10 -39.25
N PHE A 56 40.85 46.70 -38.07
CA PHE A 56 40.31 45.37 -37.80
C PHE A 56 38.79 45.34 -37.94
N GLY A 57 38.25 44.22 -38.39
CA GLY A 57 36.81 44.04 -38.59
C GLY A 57 36.36 42.59 -38.54
N VAL A 58 35.04 42.40 -38.52
CA VAL A 58 34.37 41.10 -38.66
C VAL A 58 33.51 41.13 -39.92
N VAL A 59 33.48 40.02 -40.65
CA VAL A 59 32.83 39.91 -41.95
C VAL A 59 31.64 38.95 -41.85
N GLY A 60 30.51 39.35 -42.43
CA GLY A 60 29.29 38.54 -42.51
C GLY A 60 28.22 38.98 -41.51
N GLU A 61 26.96 38.87 -41.92
CA GLU A 61 25.82 39.35 -41.15
C GLU A 61 25.65 38.57 -39.84
N GLU A 62 25.73 37.23 -39.88
CA GLU A 62 25.62 36.37 -38.71
C GLU A 62 26.73 36.67 -37.69
N ALA A 63 27.99 36.69 -38.13
CA ALA A 63 29.12 36.99 -37.26
C ALA A 63 29.03 38.39 -36.63
N SER A 64 28.55 39.38 -37.37
CA SER A 64 28.37 40.77 -36.89
C SER A 64 27.25 40.91 -35.84
N ARG A 65 26.34 39.93 -35.75
CA ARG A 65 25.32 39.87 -34.68
C ARG A 65 25.92 39.43 -33.36
N PHE A 66 26.85 38.48 -33.39
CA PHE A 66 27.49 37.92 -32.20
C PHE A 66 28.74 38.68 -31.77
N PHE A 67 29.52 39.24 -32.70
CA PHE A 67 30.79 39.88 -32.41
C PHE A 67 30.87 41.33 -32.92
N ALA A 68 31.56 42.17 -32.16
CA ALA A 68 32.04 43.48 -32.60
C ALA A 68 33.57 43.49 -32.49
N VAL A 69 34.25 44.15 -33.42
CA VAL A 69 35.70 44.32 -33.37
C VAL A 69 36.00 45.81 -33.26
N GLN A 70 36.84 46.19 -32.31
CA GLN A 70 37.30 47.56 -32.20
C GLN A 70 38.38 47.83 -33.26
N GLU A 71 38.06 48.70 -34.21
CA GLU A 71 38.82 48.93 -35.45
C GLU A 71 40.32 49.17 -35.24
N ASN A 72 40.70 49.95 -34.22
CA ASN A 72 42.10 50.36 -34.04
C ASN A 72 42.90 49.45 -33.09
N THR A 73 42.24 48.62 -32.29
CA THR A 73 42.89 47.81 -31.25
C THR A 73 42.79 46.31 -31.55
N GLY A 74 41.87 45.90 -32.42
CA GLY A 74 41.57 44.50 -32.68
C GLY A 74 40.83 43.81 -31.54
N VAL A 75 40.39 44.50 -30.48
CA VAL A 75 39.65 43.85 -29.38
C VAL A 75 38.29 43.39 -29.87
N VAL A 76 38.00 42.10 -29.70
CA VAL A 76 36.74 41.47 -30.08
C VAL A 76 35.82 41.43 -28.86
N TRP A 77 34.59 41.92 -29.03
CA TRP A 77 33.55 42.00 -28.02
C TRP A 77 32.39 41.08 -28.38
N LEU A 78 31.83 40.40 -27.39
CA LEU A 78 30.61 39.63 -27.56
C LEU A 78 29.39 40.57 -27.48
N ARG A 79 28.50 40.52 -28.48
CA ARG A 79 27.29 41.38 -28.59
C ARG A 79 26.00 40.66 -28.23
N GLN A 80 25.97 39.34 -28.38
CA GLN A 80 24.82 38.50 -28.10
C GLN A 80 25.25 37.28 -27.29
N PRO A 81 24.39 36.77 -26.40
CA PRO A 81 24.68 35.55 -25.67
C PRO A 81 24.88 34.39 -26.65
N LEU A 82 25.76 33.47 -26.27
CA LEU A 82 26.00 32.23 -26.99
C LEU A 82 25.23 31.12 -26.28
N ASP A 83 24.58 30.27 -27.05
CA ASP A 83 23.82 29.13 -26.58
C ASP A 83 24.33 27.90 -27.35
N ARG A 84 24.99 26.99 -26.63
CA ARG A 84 25.63 25.82 -27.23
C ARG A 84 24.58 24.83 -27.74
N GLU A 85 23.46 24.72 -27.03
CA GLU A 85 22.35 23.83 -27.36
C GLU A 85 21.69 24.24 -28.69
N THR A 86 21.75 25.53 -29.03
CA THR A 86 21.38 26.04 -30.36
C THR A 86 22.49 25.83 -31.39
N LYS A 87 23.74 26.21 -31.08
CA LYS A 87 24.87 26.10 -32.01
C LYS A 87 26.18 25.90 -31.24
N SER A 88 26.84 24.74 -31.40
CA SER A 88 28.06 24.39 -30.68
C SER A 88 29.35 24.92 -31.31
N GLU A 89 29.31 25.27 -32.60
CA GLU A 89 30.46 25.82 -33.33
C GLU A 89 30.05 26.84 -34.38
N MET A 90 30.93 27.80 -34.64
CA MET A 90 30.72 28.78 -35.70
C MET A 90 32.04 29.19 -36.36
N GLN A 91 32.00 29.29 -37.69
CA GLN A 91 33.10 29.85 -38.46
C GLN A 91 32.88 31.35 -38.62
N VAL A 92 33.83 32.14 -38.14
CA VAL A 92 33.79 33.60 -38.20
C VAL A 92 34.95 34.11 -39.03
N VAL A 93 34.64 34.96 -40.01
CA VAL A 93 35.66 35.58 -40.85
C VAL A 93 36.01 36.94 -40.24
N PHE A 94 37.28 37.12 -39.86
CA PHE A 94 37.82 38.41 -39.46
C PHE A 94 38.58 39.03 -40.62
N SER A 95 38.62 40.36 -40.65
CA SER A 95 39.36 41.13 -41.64
C SER A 95 40.33 42.09 -40.98
N VAL A 96 41.46 42.29 -41.63
CA VAL A 96 42.36 43.40 -41.37
C VAL A 96 42.58 44.15 -42.68
N SER A 97 42.53 45.47 -42.65
CA SER A 97 42.71 46.31 -43.83
C SER A 97 43.62 47.48 -43.55
N ASP A 98 44.40 47.87 -44.55
CA ASP A 98 45.22 49.07 -44.59
C ASP A 98 44.76 49.97 -45.76
N SER A 99 45.61 50.91 -46.17
CA SER A 99 45.31 51.78 -47.33
C SER A 99 45.43 51.07 -48.69
N GLN A 100 46.06 49.89 -48.74
CA GLN A 100 46.38 49.16 -49.98
C GLN A 100 45.45 47.97 -50.23
N GLY A 101 44.85 47.38 -49.19
CA GLY A 101 44.05 46.17 -49.33
C GLY A 101 43.38 45.66 -48.06
N VAL A 102 42.73 44.51 -48.20
CA VAL A 102 42.02 43.81 -47.13
C VAL A 102 42.45 42.35 -47.13
N VAL A 103 42.93 41.86 -46.00
CA VAL A 103 43.19 40.44 -45.76
C VAL A 103 42.07 39.89 -44.89
N LYS A 104 41.62 38.68 -45.19
CA LYS A 104 40.58 37.97 -44.45
C LYS A 104 41.07 36.61 -44.02
N ASP A 105 40.66 36.19 -42.84
CA ASP A 105 40.91 34.83 -42.37
C ASP A 105 39.72 34.27 -41.59
N THR A 106 39.60 32.95 -41.58
CA THR A 106 38.48 32.25 -40.95
C THR A 106 38.92 31.60 -39.65
N VAL A 107 38.26 31.97 -38.56
CA VAL A 107 38.47 31.42 -37.23
C VAL A 107 37.31 30.49 -36.88
N ASN A 108 37.61 29.26 -36.47
CA ASN A 108 36.62 28.35 -35.93
C ASN A 108 36.46 28.60 -34.42
N ILE A 109 35.27 29.03 -34.01
CA ILE A 109 34.92 29.29 -32.62
C ILE A 109 34.15 28.09 -32.09
N GLN A 110 34.66 27.50 -31.02
CA GLN A 110 34.02 26.38 -30.31
C GLN A 110 33.36 26.94 -29.04
N ILE A 111 32.09 26.61 -28.86
CA ILE A 111 31.31 27.06 -27.71
C ILE A 111 31.32 25.94 -26.66
N GLY A 112 31.88 26.23 -25.50
CA GLY A 112 31.93 25.38 -24.33
C GLY A 112 30.57 25.32 -23.64
N ASP A 113 30.23 24.10 -23.25
CA ASP A 113 29.03 23.74 -22.52
C ASP A 113 29.01 24.29 -21.08
N VAL A 114 27.82 24.60 -20.60
CA VAL A 114 27.53 24.99 -19.23
C VAL A 114 26.25 24.27 -18.83
N ASN A 115 26.19 23.74 -17.61
CA ASN A 115 24.98 23.13 -17.07
C ASN A 115 23.91 24.21 -16.76
N ASP A 116 23.15 24.60 -17.76
CA ASP A 116 22.11 25.62 -17.68
C ASP A 116 20.71 25.12 -18.07
N ASN A 117 20.59 23.87 -18.51
CA ASN A 117 19.33 23.19 -18.71
C ASN A 117 19.06 22.20 -17.57
N ALA A 118 17.77 22.01 -17.26
CA ALA A 118 17.35 21.02 -16.29
C ALA A 118 16.70 19.84 -17.02
N PRO A 119 16.73 18.62 -16.46
CA PRO A 119 16.16 17.46 -17.12
C PRO A 119 14.67 17.64 -17.42
N SER A 120 14.24 17.22 -18.61
CA SER A 120 12.85 17.31 -19.07
C SER A 120 12.23 15.92 -19.25
N PHE A 121 11.12 15.68 -18.55
CA PHE A 121 10.38 14.42 -18.62
C PHE A 121 9.41 14.37 -19.82
N TYR A 122 9.33 13.20 -20.47
CA TYR A 122 8.43 12.95 -21.60
C TYR A 122 7.11 12.28 -21.18
N ASN A 123 6.06 12.36 -22.02
CA ASN A 123 4.83 11.57 -21.87
C ASN A 123 4.11 11.71 -20.51
N GLN A 124 4.18 12.88 -19.90
CA GLN A 124 3.42 13.18 -18.68
C GLN A 124 1.93 13.42 -19.01
N PRO A 125 1.00 13.14 -18.07
CA PRO A 125 1.23 12.59 -16.72
C PRO A 125 1.49 11.08 -16.71
N TYR A 126 2.25 10.59 -15.72
CA TYR A 126 2.53 9.16 -15.58
C TYR A 126 1.48 8.45 -14.71
N THR A 127 0.81 7.47 -15.30
CA THR A 127 -0.16 6.61 -14.61
C THR A 127 0.04 5.15 -15.00
N VAL A 128 -0.11 4.25 -14.03
CA VAL A 128 -0.04 2.80 -14.26
C VAL A 128 -0.97 2.06 -13.31
N ASN A 129 -1.53 0.95 -13.79
CA ASN A 129 -2.40 0.07 -13.01
C ASN A 129 -1.72 -1.30 -12.93
N ILE A 130 -1.57 -1.84 -11.73
CA ILE A 130 -0.94 -3.15 -11.50
C ILE A 130 -1.77 -3.97 -10.51
N PRO A 131 -1.88 -5.29 -10.68
CA PRO A 131 -2.57 -6.14 -9.73
C PRO A 131 -1.76 -6.30 -8.43
N GLU A 132 -2.43 -6.52 -7.32
CA GLU A 132 -1.75 -6.68 -6.02
C GLU A 132 -0.86 -7.93 -5.95
N ASP A 133 -1.22 -8.97 -6.70
CA ASP A 133 -0.45 -10.20 -6.85
C ASP A 133 0.83 -10.04 -7.70
N THR A 134 1.12 -8.82 -8.17
CA THR A 134 2.34 -8.49 -8.90
C THR A 134 3.57 -8.94 -8.11
N PRO A 135 4.40 -9.87 -8.63
CA PRO A 135 5.54 -10.39 -7.89
C PRO A 135 6.57 -9.31 -7.56
N VAL A 136 7.18 -9.43 -6.38
CA VAL A 136 8.35 -8.62 -6.01
C VAL A 136 9.49 -8.84 -7.01
N GLY A 137 10.09 -7.74 -7.46
CA GLY A 137 11.11 -7.73 -8.51
C GLY A 137 10.55 -7.47 -9.91
N THR A 138 9.24 -7.35 -10.08
CA THR A 138 8.62 -7.03 -11.38
C THR A 138 8.77 -5.56 -11.72
N SER A 139 9.26 -5.27 -12.93
CA SER A 139 9.28 -3.93 -13.49
C SER A 139 7.88 -3.53 -13.97
N VAL A 140 7.35 -2.41 -13.48
CA VAL A 140 5.96 -2.01 -13.69
C VAL A 140 5.81 -0.75 -14.53
N PHE A 141 6.84 0.10 -14.58
CA PHE A 141 6.80 1.33 -15.35
C PHE A 141 8.23 1.78 -15.70
N MET A 142 8.37 2.63 -16.71
CA MET A 142 9.65 3.26 -17.04
C MET A 142 9.42 4.75 -17.30
N VAL A 143 10.05 5.59 -16.47
CA VAL A 143 10.08 7.03 -16.71
C VAL A 143 11.20 7.37 -17.68
N ASN A 144 11.04 8.47 -18.42
CA ASN A 144 12.07 8.95 -19.32
C ASN A 144 12.22 10.47 -19.20
N ALA A 145 13.46 10.91 -19.11
CA ALA A 145 13.84 12.33 -19.13
C ALA A 145 15.16 12.49 -19.85
N THR A 146 15.35 13.65 -20.47
CA THR A 146 16.60 14.02 -21.15
C THR A 146 17.05 15.40 -20.72
N ASP A 147 18.35 15.61 -20.78
CA ASP A 147 18.98 16.90 -20.58
C ASP A 147 19.86 17.21 -21.81
N PRO A 148 19.70 18.38 -22.46
CA PRO A 148 20.44 18.70 -23.68
C PRO A 148 21.92 19.03 -23.46
N ASP A 149 22.35 19.29 -22.22
CA ASP A 149 23.72 19.70 -21.88
C ASP A 149 24.74 18.57 -22.16
N GLN A 150 26.04 18.87 -22.21
CA GLN A 150 27.08 17.85 -22.47
C GLN A 150 27.59 17.18 -21.19
N GLY A 151 28.13 15.97 -21.37
CA GLY A 151 28.86 15.27 -20.31
C GLY A 151 28.00 15.01 -19.09
N THR A 152 28.42 15.52 -17.93
CA THR A 152 27.69 15.31 -16.67
C THR A 152 26.42 16.14 -16.55
N GLY A 153 26.32 17.30 -17.22
CA GLY A 153 25.08 18.09 -17.27
C GLY A 153 23.98 17.39 -18.07
N GLY A 154 24.35 16.71 -19.16
CA GLY A 154 23.42 15.89 -19.94
C GLY A 154 23.03 14.54 -19.32
N SER A 155 23.75 14.09 -18.30
CA SER A 155 23.63 12.74 -17.73
C SER A 155 22.59 12.70 -16.62
N VAL A 156 21.41 12.17 -16.92
CA VAL A 156 20.27 12.18 -16.00
C VAL A 156 20.25 10.94 -15.11
N LEU A 157 20.05 11.14 -13.80
CA LEU A 157 19.69 10.10 -12.84
C LEU A 157 18.29 10.28 -12.26
N PHE A 158 17.63 9.16 -12.01
CA PHE A 158 16.29 9.11 -11.43
C PHE A 158 16.31 8.66 -9.96
N SER A 159 15.41 9.22 -9.17
CA SER A 159 15.17 8.80 -7.78
C SER A 159 13.72 9.09 -7.36
N PHE A 160 13.26 8.45 -6.28
CA PHE A 160 12.01 8.84 -5.64
C PHE A 160 12.27 9.83 -4.52
N GLN A 161 11.48 10.89 -4.43
CA GLN A 161 11.59 11.93 -3.40
C GLN A 161 10.22 12.22 -2.75
N PRO A 162 9.95 11.70 -1.53
CA PRO A 162 10.82 10.85 -0.72
C PRO A 162 10.96 9.42 -1.29
N PRO A 163 11.96 8.64 -0.83
CA PRO A 163 12.08 7.23 -1.20
C PRO A 163 10.82 6.43 -0.86
N SER A 164 10.43 5.51 -1.73
CA SER A 164 9.31 4.60 -1.51
C SER A 164 9.77 3.31 -0.82
N GLN A 165 8.91 2.75 0.03
CA GLN A 165 9.15 1.44 0.65
C GLN A 165 8.69 0.27 -0.23
N PHE A 166 7.74 0.51 -1.15
CA PHE A 166 7.09 -0.51 -1.98
C PHE A 166 7.61 -0.53 -3.41
N PHE A 167 8.25 0.56 -3.85
CA PHE A 167 8.78 0.70 -5.20
C PHE A 167 10.22 1.23 -5.15
N SER A 168 11.05 0.72 -6.06
CA SER A 168 12.38 1.29 -6.36
C SER A 168 12.43 1.75 -7.79
N ILE A 169 13.33 2.69 -8.08
CA ILE A 169 13.60 3.15 -9.45
C ILE A 169 15.07 2.91 -9.77
N ASP A 170 15.36 2.30 -10.92
CA ASP A 170 16.72 2.22 -11.46
C ASP A 170 17.17 3.64 -11.81
N GLY A 171 18.23 4.10 -11.14
CA GLY A 171 18.69 5.47 -11.26
C GLY A 171 19.17 5.83 -12.67
N ALA A 172 19.69 4.88 -13.46
CA ALA A 172 20.18 5.17 -14.80
C ALA A 172 19.11 4.94 -15.88
N ARG A 173 18.23 3.97 -15.69
CA ARG A 173 17.24 3.55 -16.71
C ARG A 173 15.84 4.08 -16.48
N GLY A 174 15.55 4.63 -15.30
CA GLY A 174 14.20 5.09 -14.95
C GLY A 174 13.19 3.96 -14.77
N ILE A 175 13.64 2.71 -14.62
CA ILE A 175 12.74 1.54 -14.50
C ILE A 175 12.23 1.43 -13.06
N VAL A 176 10.91 1.52 -12.89
CA VAL A 176 10.22 1.36 -11.61
C VAL A 176 9.90 -0.12 -11.38
N THR A 177 10.28 -0.63 -10.20
CA THR A 177 10.18 -2.04 -9.83
C THR A 177 9.51 -2.19 -8.47
N VAL A 178 8.68 -3.22 -8.31
CA VAL A 178 8.02 -3.57 -7.04
C VAL A 178 9.04 -4.20 -6.09
N THR A 179 9.16 -3.69 -4.87
CA THR A 179 10.12 -4.16 -3.86
C THR A 179 9.47 -4.84 -2.66
N ARG A 180 8.17 -4.68 -2.48
CA ARG A 180 7.37 -5.32 -1.43
C ARG A 180 6.05 -5.82 -2.00
N ARG A 181 5.47 -6.82 -1.34
CA ARG A 181 4.13 -7.29 -1.67
C ARG A 181 3.15 -6.14 -1.55
N LEU A 182 2.27 -6.05 -2.53
CA LEU A 182 1.16 -5.13 -2.57
C LEU A 182 -0.05 -5.84 -1.98
N ASP A 183 -0.99 -5.05 -1.47
CA ASP A 183 -2.17 -5.52 -0.75
C ASP A 183 -3.22 -4.42 -0.97
N TYR A 184 -4.23 -4.74 -1.76
CA TYR A 184 -5.30 -3.84 -2.16
C TYR A 184 -6.18 -3.48 -0.95
N GLU A 185 -6.50 -4.46 -0.09
CA GLU A 185 -7.27 -4.32 1.14
C GLU A 185 -6.66 -3.27 2.08
N THR A 186 -5.33 -3.14 2.06
CA THR A 186 -4.60 -2.14 2.83
C THR A 186 -4.33 -0.84 2.06
N THR A 187 -3.91 -0.89 0.79
CA THR A 187 -3.51 0.31 0.03
C THR A 187 -3.82 0.17 -1.47
N THR A 188 -4.81 0.93 -1.93
CA THR A 188 -5.32 0.88 -3.31
C THR A 188 -4.55 1.75 -4.30
N ALA A 189 -3.73 2.70 -3.85
CA ALA A 189 -2.95 3.57 -4.74
C ALA A 189 -1.72 4.17 -4.06
N TYR A 190 -0.69 4.44 -4.87
CA TYR A 190 0.53 5.12 -4.49
C TYR A 190 0.74 6.35 -5.38
N GLN A 191 0.98 7.51 -4.75
CA GLN A 191 1.36 8.75 -5.42
C GLN A 191 2.84 8.99 -5.16
N LEU A 192 3.67 8.74 -6.17
CA LEU A 192 5.12 8.86 -6.07
C LEU A 192 5.60 10.11 -6.81
N THR A 193 6.61 10.77 -6.25
CA THR A 193 7.30 11.87 -6.93
C THR A 193 8.65 11.37 -7.41
N VAL A 194 8.85 11.39 -8.73
CA VAL A 194 10.10 11.05 -9.40
C VAL A 194 10.92 12.32 -9.58
N ASN A 195 12.16 12.28 -9.11
CA ASN A 195 13.15 13.32 -9.32
C ASN A 195 14.15 12.87 -10.39
N ALA A 196 14.27 13.65 -11.46
CA ALA A 196 15.32 13.54 -12.45
C ALA A 196 16.35 14.64 -12.17
N THR A 197 17.62 14.29 -12.01
CA THR A 197 18.70 15.24 -11.70
C THR A 197 19.87 14.95 -12.63
N ASP A 198 20.48 15.98 -13.19
CA ASP A 198 21.76 15.82 -13.89
C ASP A 198 22.88 15.41 -12.91
N GLN A 199 24.07 15.18 -13.45
CA GLN A 199 25.24 14.77 -12.66
C GLN A 199 26.29 15.88 -12.54
N ASP A 200 25.94 17.15 -12.80
CA ASP A 200 26.90 18.24 -12.62
C ASP A 200 27.35 18.34 -11.16
N LYS A 201 28.67 18.41 -10.95
CA LYS A 201 29.25 18.36 -9.61
C LYS A 201 29.14 19.67 -8.85
N LEU A 202 29.03 20.79 -9.58
CA LEU A 202 29.08 22.13 -9.00
C LEU A 202 27.68 22.69 -8.81
N ARG A 203 26.81 22.52 -9.81
CA ARG A 203 25.47 23.10 -9.88
C ARG A 203 24.49 22.11 -10.52
N PRO A 204 24.15 21.01 -9.85
CA PRO A 204 23.19 20.07 -10.39
C PRO A 204 21.79 20.70 -10.46
N LEU A 205 21.12 20.48 -11.58
CA LEU A 205 19.76 20.89 -11.86
C LEU A 205 18.84 19.67 -11.85
N SER A 206 17.59 19.89 -11.44
CA SER A 206 16.63 18.81 -11.24
C SER A 206 15.22 19.20 -11.62
N ARG A 207 14.41 18.18 -11.92
CA ARG A 207 12.99 18.30 -12.21
C ARG A 207 12.22 17.20 -11.53
N LEU A 208 11.02 17.54 -11.08
CA LEU A 208 10.08 16.60 -10.47
C LEU A 208 8.94 16.25 -11.43
N ALA A 209 8.49 15.01 -11.38
CA ALA A 209 7.27 14.53 -12.03
C ALA A 209 6.49 13.58 -11.10
N ASN A 210 5.16 13.57 -11.24
CA ASN A 210 4.31 12.69 -10.45
C ASN A 210 4.05 11.37 -11.21
N LEU A 211 4.09 10.26 -10.48
CA LEU A 211 3.73 8.92 -10.92
C LEU A 211 2.62 8.37 -10.04
N ALA A 212 1.44 8.18 -10.61
CA ALA A 212 0.31 7.55 -9.94
C ALA A 212 0.27 6.05 -10.28
N ILE A 213 0.42 5.21 -9.26
CA ILE A 213 0.27 3.75 -9.37
C ILE A 213 -1.04 3.38 -8.71
N THR A 214 -1.96 2.77 -9.45
CA THR A 214 -3.20 2.21 -8.88
C THR A 214 -3.09 0.70 -8.78
N ILE A 215 -3.53 0.15 -7.65
CA ILE A 215 -3.54 -1.28 -7.40
C ILE A 215 -4.90 -1.82 -7.82
N THR A 216 -4.92 -2.93 -8.57
CA THR A 216 -6.16 -3.63 -8.89
C THR A 216 -6.31 -4.87 -8.03
N ASP A 217 -7.44 -4.92 -7.35
CA ASP A 217 -7.95 -6.01 -6.53
C ASP A 217 -7.92 -7.38 -7.23
N ILE A 218 -7.46 -8.39 -6.51
CA ILE A 218 -7.47 -9.81 -6.83
C ILE A 218 -8.24 -10.53 -5.71
N GLN A 219 -9.01 -11.56 -6.07
CA GLN A 219 -9.74 -12.36 -5.08
C GLN A 219 -8.79 -13.27 -4.32
N ASP A 220 -8.22 -12.79 -3.21
CA ASP A 220 -7.24 -13.53 -2.42
C ASP A 220 -7.53 -13.56 -0.92
N MET A 221 -8.65 -12.99 -0.48
CA MET A 221 -9.10 -13.09 0.91
C MET A 221 -10.12 -14.21 1.13
N ASP A 222 -9.89 -15.04 2.15
CA ASP A 222 -10.88 -16.03 2.56
C ASP A 222 -12.08 -15.35 3.24
N PRO A 223 -13.30 -15.88 3.07
CA PRO A 223 -14.48 -15.34 3.75
C PRO A 223 -14.36 -15.48 5.27
N ILE A 224 -15.08 -14.64 6.01
CA ILE A 224 -15.13 -14.71 7.49
C ILE A 224 -16.55 -14.79 8.01
N PHE A 225 -16.74 -15.59 9.07
CA PHE A 225 -17.97 -15.57 9.85
C PHE A 225 -18.00 -14.36 10.80
N ILE A 226 -19.14 -13.67 10.82
CA ILE A 226 -19.35 -12.47 11.64
C ILE A 226 -20.37 -12.70 12.75
N ASN A 227 -20.31 -11.90 13.82
CA ASN A 227 -21.15 -12.05 15.02
C ASN A 227 -20.86 -13.34 15.82
N LEU A 228 -19.58 -13.73 15.85
CA LEU A 228 -19.08 -14.79 16.71
C LEU A 228 -19.09 -14.38 18.19
N PRO A 229 -19.17 -15.34 19.13
CA PRO A 229 -19.36 -16.77 18.90
C PRO A 229 -20.81 -17.12 18.51
N TYR A 230 -20.97 -18.16 17.70
CA TYR A 230 -22.28 -18.75 17.48
C TYR A 230 -22.56 -19.77 18.60
N SER A 231 -23.32 -19.32 19.59
CA SER A 231 -23.87 -20.18 20.64
C SER A 231 -25.32 -19.80 20.89
N THR A 232 -26.18 -20.77 21.16
CA THR A 232 -27.55 -20.49 21.60
C THR A 232 -28.09 -21.60 22.47
N ASN A 233 -29.05 -21.22 23.30
CA ASN A 233 -29.80 -22.14 24.14
C ASN A 233 -31.08 -22.53 23.41
N VAL A 234 -31.38 -23.83 23.37
CA VAL A 234 -32.62 -24.36 22.80
C VAL A 234 -33.33 -25.16 23.86
N GLU A 235 -34.59 -24.85 24.09
CA GLU A 235 -35.43 -25.60 25.03
C GLU A 235 -35.64 -27.04 24.53
N GLU A 236 -35.79 -27.98 25.47
CA GLU A 236 -35.96 -29.38 25.12
C GLU A 236 -37.26 -29.66 24.31
N GLU A 237 -38.30 -28.85 24.50
CA GLU A 237 -39.60 -28.97 23.83
C GLU A 237 -39.75 -28.08 22.59
N ALA A 238 -38.67 -27.42 22.12
CA ALA A 238 -38.75 -26.55 20.96
C ALA A 238 -39.33 -27.30 19.73
N PRO A 239 -40.33 -26.75 19.04
CA PRO A 239 -41.04 -27.46 17.98
C PRO A 239 -40.14 -27.74 16.77
N LEU A 240 -40.47 -28.81 16.03
CA LEU A 240 -39.88 -29.04 14.71
C LEU A 240 -40.12 -27.81 13.83
N GLY A 241 -39.12 -27.36 13.09
CA GLY A 241 -39.26 -26.11 12.32
C GLY A 241 -38.85 -24.84 13.08
N TYR A 242 -38.43 -24.94 14.36
CA TYR A 242 -37.95 -23.79 15.13
C TYR A 242 -36.64 -23.22 14.55
N GLU A 243 -36.62 -21.93 14.20
CA GLU A 243 -35.40 -21.25 13.75
C GLU A 243 -34.47 -20.99 14.95
N VAL A 244 -33.36 -21.75 15.01
CA VAL A 244 -32.43 -21.70 16.14
C VAL A 244 -31.59 -20.41 16.15
N ARG A 245 -30.88 -20.10 15.06
CA ARG A 245 -30.08 -18.88 14.88
C ARG A 245 -29.66 -18.74 13.41
N LYS A 246 -29.53 -17.51 12.91
CA LYS A 246 -28.89 -17.24 11.61
C LYS A 246 -27.38 -17.12 11.77
N ILE A 247 -26.63 -17.86 10.95
CA ILE A 247 -25.19 -17.68 10.76
C ILE A 247 -24.95 -16.81 9.52
N ARG A 248 -23.88 -16.02 9.53
CA ARG A 248 -23.53 -15.15 8.41
C ARG A 248 -22.01 -15.06 8.26
N ALA A 249 -21.53 -15.34 7.07
CA ALA A 249 -20.20 -15.03 6.61
C ALA A 249 -20.24 -13.93 5.55
N MET A 250 -19.11 -13.27 5.35
CA MET A 250 -18.91 -12.27 4.30
C MET A 250 -17.55 -12.47 3.66
N ASP A 251 -17.48 -12.16 2.38
CA ASP A 251 -16.22 -11.98 1.66
C ASP A 251 -15.49 -10.75 2.22
N GLN A 252 -14.16 -10.83 2.25
CA GLN A 252 -13.29 -9.79 2.77
C GLN A 252 -12.64 -8.93 1.67
N ASP A 253 -12.67 -9.36 0.41
CA ASP A 253 -12.14 -8.59 -0.71
C ASP A 253 -12.86 -7.22 -0.80
N LEU A 254 -12.11 -6.12 -0.80
CA LEU A 254 -12.69 -4.77 -0.76
C LEU A 254 -13.10 -4.28 -2.15
N GLY A 255 -12.41 -4.71 -3.21
CA GLY A 255 -12.68 -4.23 -4.56
C GLY A 255 -13.88 -4.92 -5.18
N ARG A 256 -14.01 -6.23 -5.03
CA ARG A 256 -15.08 -7.05 -5.65
C ARG A 256 -15.63 -8.15 -4.73
N PRO A 257 -16.24 -7.79 -3.58
CA PRO A 257 -16.78 -8.78 -2.65
C PRO A 257 -17.87 -9.63 -3.32
N ARG A 258 -17.75 -10.95 -3.18
CA ARG A 258 -18.68 -11.94 -3.71
C ARG A 258 -19.64 -12.48 -2.65
N GLY A 259 -20.63 -13.23 -3.13
CA GLY A 259 -21.63 -13.88 -2.28
C GLY A 259 -21.08 -15.14 -1.60
N ILE A 260 -21.59 -15.47 -0.41
CA ILE A 260 -21.17 -16.67 0.33
C ILE A 260 -22.26 -17.76 0.29
N GLY A 261 -21.86 -18.96 -0.12
CA GLY A 261 -22.62 -20.19 0.00
C GLY A 261 -22.34 -20.90 1.34
N TYR A 262 -23.35 -21.50 1.94
CA TYR A 262 -23.23 -22.21 3.22
C TYR A 262 -23.48 -23.70 3.04
N SER A 263 -22.63 -24.53 3.64
CA SER A 263 -22.80 -25.98 3.65
C SER A 263 -22.57 -26.56 5.05
N PHE A 264 -23.30 -27.63 5.34
CA PHE A 264 -23.07 -28.44 6.54
C PHE A 264 -21.86 -29.34 6.32
N VAL A 265 -20.94 -29.40 7.27
CA VAL A 265 -19.82 -30.34 7.22
C VAL A 265 -20.11 -31.55 8.10
N SER A 266 -20.26 -31.36 9.40
CA SER A 266 -20.48 -32.45 10.35
C SER A 266 -21.02 -31.97 11.69
N ALA A 267 -21.51 -32.91 12.50
CA ALA A 267 -21.88 -32.68 13.89
C ALA A 267 -21.42 -33.86 14.75
N LEU A 268 -20.95 -33.58 15.98
CA LEU A 268 -20.54 -34.62 16.93
C LEU A 268 -21.72 -35.46 17.43
N LYS A 269 -22.94 -34.90 17.40
CA LYS A 269 -24.23 -35.57 17.62
C LYS A 269 -25.28 -34.89 16.73
N MET A 270 -25.98 -35.66 15.89
CA MET A 270 -26.87 -35.12 14.86
C MET A 270 -28.30 -34.93 15.42
N LEU A 271 -28.73 -33.69 15.66
CA LEU A 271 -30.15 -33.37 15.97
C LEU A 271 -30.84 -32.56 14.87
N CYS A 272 -30.12 -31.99 13.90
CA CYS A 272 -30.68 -30.99 13.00
C CYS A 272 -30.49 -31.25 11.50
N SER A 273 -31.45 -30.77 10.69
CA SER A 273 -31.37 -30.69 9.21
C SER A 273 -31.33 -29.23 8.74
N ILE A 274 -30.70 -28.99 7.59
CA ILE A 274 -30.55 -27.67 6.97
C ILE A 274 -31.58 -27.45 5.88
N HIS A 275 -32.19 -26.26 5.81
CA HIS A 275 -32.88 -25.77 4.62
C HIS A 275 -31.99 -24.77 3.85
N GLN A 276 -31.74 -25.02 2.57
CA GLN A 276 -30.90 -24.18 1.71
C GLN A 276 -31.60 -22.85 1.39
N THR A 277 -31.26 -21.79 2.12
CA THR A 277 -31.47 -20.39 1.72
C THR A 277 -30.25 -19.57 2.15
N SER A 278 -30.15 -18.31 1.69
CA SER A 278 -29.04 -17.37 1.93
C SER A 278 -28.61 -17.18 3.39
N SER A 279 -29.41 -17.67 4.35
CA SER A 279 -29.01 -18.03 5.70
C SER A 279 -29.74 -19.32 6.11
N PRO A 280 -29.08 -20.48 6.30
CA PRO A 280 -29.78 -21.72 6.58
C PRO A 280 -30.37 -21.75 8.01
N PRO A 281 -31.68 -22.00 8.20
CA PRO A 281 -32.25 -22.35 9.50
C PRO A 281 -31.95 -23.81 9.88
N LEU A 282 -31.84 -24.10 11.19
CA LEU A 282 -31.61 -25.44 11.75
C LEU A 282 -32.84 -25.92 12.52
N TYR A 283 -33.23 -27.20 12.37
CA TYR A 283 -34.45 -27.78 12.98
C TYR A 283 -34.18 -29.05 13.81
N LYS A 284 -34.67 -29.14 15.05
CA LYS A 284 -34.37 -30.21 16.04
C LYS A 284 -35.13 -31.55 15.85
N TYR A 285 -34.56 -32.68 16.29
CA TYR A 285 -35.23 -33.94 16.71
C TYR A 285 -34.98 -34.21 18.21
N GLY A 286 -35.95 -34.74 18.97
CA GLY A 286 -35.90 -34.77 20.45
C GLY A 286 -35.08 -35.91 21.07
N PHE A 287 -34.28 -35.60 22.12
CA PHE A 287 -33.70 -36.51 23.13
C PHE A 287 -33.25 -35.70 24.39
N ARG A 288 -33.11 -36.38 25.55
CA ARG A 288 -32.78 -35.86 26.91
C ARG A 288 -31.27 -35.66 27.19
N LEU A 289 -31.00 -34.85 28.23
CA LEU A 289 -29.76 -34.59 29.00
C LEU A 289 -28.94 -33.38 28.55
N GLU A 290 -28.40 -32.63 29.53
CA GLU A 290 -27.50 -31.48 29.36
C GLU A 290 -26.29 -31.87 28.48
N THR A 291 -26.45 -31.72 27.18
CA THR A 291 -25.43 -32.10 26.20
C THR A 291 -25.24 -30.94 25.24
N SER A 292 -24.03 -30.39 25.22
CA SER A 292 -23.63 -29.42 24.20
C SER A 292 -23.53 -30.14 22.85
N PHE A 293 -24.21 -29.61 21.85
CA PHE A 293 -24.12 -30.08 20.47
C PHE A 293 -23.23 -29.11 19.69
N PHE A 294 -22.24 -29.65 18.99
CA PHE A 294 -21.33 -28.88 18.13
C PHE A 294 -21.63 -29.20 16.67
N TYR A 295 -21.96 -28.17 15.90
CA TYR A 295 -22.19 -28.24 14.46
C TYR A 295 -21.09 -27.47 13.74
N ILE A 296 -20.50 -28.07 12.71
CA ILE A 296 -19.48 -27.43 11.89
C ILE A 296 -20.11 -27.00 10.58
N PHE A 297 -20.01 -25.70 10.29
CA PHE A 297 -20.47 -25.09 9.05
C PHE A 297 -19.29 -24.63 8.22
N ASN A 298 -19.43 -24.77 6.91
CA ASN A 298 -18.50 -24.24 5.93
C ASN A 298 -19.17 -23.09 5.16
N GLY A 299 -18.50 -21.94 5.15
CA GLY A 299 -18.79 -20.83 4.25
C GLY A 299 -17.84 -20.88 3.06
N THR A 300 -18.37 -20.88 1.85
CA THR A 300 -17.60 -20.92 0.61
C THR A 300 -17.96 -19.70 -0.22
N GLU A 301 -16.96 -18.93 -0.63
CA GLU A 301 -17.15 -17.83 -1.56
C GLU A 301 -17.69 -18.38 -2.91
N LEU A 302 -18.60 -17.65 -3.54
CA LEU A 302 -19.24 -18.05 -4.79
C LEU A 302 -18.72 -17.20 -5.94
N LEU A 303 -18.36 -17.84 -7.05
CA LEU A 303 -18.00 -17.18 -8.29
C LEU A 303 -19.21 -16.44 -8.91
N ASP A 304 -18.98 -15.64 -9.94
CA ASP A 304 -20.02 -14.84 -10.61
C ASP A 304 -21.16 -15.70 -11.18
N ASP A 305 -20.87 -16.94 -11.57
CA ASP A 305 -21.85 -17.94 -12.04
C ASP A 305 -22.56 -18.70 -10.89
N ARG A 306 -22.25 -18.33 -9.64
CA ARG A 306 -22.73 -18.93 -8.38
C ARG A 306 -22.18 -20.34 -8.09
N SER A 307 -21.17 -20.81 -8.81
CA SER A 307 -20.43 -22.01 -8.44
C SER A 307 -19.49 -21.73 -7.25
N PRO A 308 -19.18 -22.74 -6.41
CA PRO A 308 -18.28 -22.55 -5.27
C PRO A 308 -16.82 -22.33 -5.71
N SER A 309 -16.14 -21.37 -5.09
CA SER A 309 -14.71 -21.12 -5.25
C SER A 309 -13.87 -22.02 -4.33
N SER A 310 -12.54 -21.84 -4.35
CA SER A 310 -11.63 -22.49 -3.41
C SER A 310 -11.52 -21.78 -2.05
N ALA A 311 -11.98 -20.54 -1.94
CA ALA A 311 -11.91 -19.75 -0.71
C ALA A 311 -13.02 -20.21 0.25
N THR A 312 -12.60 -20.72 1.41
CA THR A 312 -13.53 -21.38 2.35
C THR A 312 -13.16 -21.13 3.80
N VAL A 313 -14.17 -21.12 4.68
CA VAL A 313 -13.99 -20.90 6.11
C VAL A 313 -14.89 -21.82 6.92
N LEU A 314 -14.36 -22.38 8.01
CA LEU A 314 -15.12 -23.20 8.94
C LEU A 314 -15.49 -22.42 10.20
N THR A 315 -16.68 -22.67 10.74
CA THR A 315 -17.07 -22.21 12.07
C THR A 315 -17.80 -23.30 12.84
N THR A 316 -17.73 -23.20 14.17
CA THR A 316 -18.47 -24.10 15.07
C THR A 316 -19.66 -23.36 15.67
N PHE A 317 -20.82 -23.98 15.58
CA PHE A 317 -22.04 -23.55 16.25
C PHE A 317 -22.34 -24.46 17.42
N THR A 318 -22.45 -23.88 18.61
CA THR A 318 -22.77 -24.60 19.84
C THR A 318 -24.24 -24.42 20.18
N ILE A 319 -24.96 -25.54 20.30
CA ILE A 319 -26.32 -25.56 20.85
C ILE A 319 -26.26 -26.16 22.24
N LEU A 320 -26.71 -25.39 23.24
CA LEU A 320 -26.91 -25.87 24.60
C LEU A 320 -28.39 -26.21 24.76
N LEU A 321 -28.68 -27.46 25.10
CA LEU A 321 -30.05 -27.85 25.41
C LEU A 321 -30.36 -27.49 26.86
N ILE A 322 -31.39 -26.67 27.07
CA ILE A 322 -31.88 -26.36 28.42
C ILE A 322 -33.03 -27.30 28.75
N ASP A 323 -32.86 -27.98 29.88
CA ASP A 323 -33.90 -28.78 30.54
C ASP A 323 -34.96 -27.85 31.12
N LYS A 324 -36.23 -28.18 30.89
CA LYS A 324 -37.34 -27.45 31.49
C LYS A 324 -37.87 -28.30 32.62
N ASN A 325 -38.13 -27.69 33.78
CA ASN A 325 -38.63 -28.41 34.95
C ASN A 325 -40.09 -28.87 34.76
N ASP A 326 -40.31 -29.87 33.93
CA ASP A 326 -41.59 -30.38 33.47
C ASP A 326 -41.94 -31.76 34.06
N ASN A 327 -41.00 -32.39 34.77
CA ASN A 327 -41.24 -33.63 35.47
C ASN A 327 -41.52 -33.34 36.95
N ALA A 328 -42.77 -33.56 37.38
CA ALA A 328 -43.07 -33.52 38.80
C ALA A 328 -42.33 -34.65 39.56
N PRO A 329 -41.83 -34.39 40.78
CA PRO A 329 -41.14 -35.39 41.58
C PRO A 329 -42.07 -36.57 41.91
N LYS A 330 -41.55 -37.79 41.82
CA LYS A 330 -42.30 -39.02 42.07
C LYS A 330 -41.73 -39.78 43.25
N PHE A 331 -42.60 -40.21 44.15
CA PHE A 331 -42.25 -41.18 45.17
C PHE A 331 -41.90 -42.52 44.50
N ASN A 332 -40.86 -43.20 45.00
CA ASN A 332 -40.46 -44.51 44.48
C ASN A 332 -41.46 -45.63 44.83
N SER A 333 -42.41 -45.36 45.73
CA SER A 333 -43.48 -46.25 46.13
C SER A 333 -44.82 -45.53 46.13
N SER A 334 -45.89 -46.23 45.75
CA SER A 334 -47.26 -45.74 45.85
C SER A 334 -47.76 -45.67 47.30
N GLU A 335 -47.09 -46.37 48.22
CA GLU A 335 -47.42 -46.36 49.63
C GLU A 335 -46.21 -46.68 50.51
N TYR A 336 -46.06 -45.97 51.62
CA TYR A 336 -45.05 -46.23 52.64
C TYR A 336 -45.72 -46.65 53.94
N ARG A 337 -45.53 -47.92 54.34
CA ARG A 337 -46.10 -48.47 55.56
C ARG A 337 -44.99 -48.72 56.58
N VAL A 338 -45.17 -48.22 57.80
CA VAL A 338 -44.30 -48.50 58.93
C VAL A 338 -45.16 -48.95 60.11
N ARG A 339 -44.69 -49.93 60.88
CA ARG A 339 -45.32 -50.34 62.14
C ARG A 339 -44.56 -49.69 63.28
N ILE A 340 -45.29 -48.99 64.15
CA ILE A 340 -44.76 -48.39 65.37
C ILE A 340 -45.42 -49.01 66.59
N THR A 341 -44.68 -49.10 67.69
CA THR A 341 -45.19 -49.61 68.96
C THR A 341 -45.86 -48.48 69.74
N GLU A 342 -46.86 -48.79 70.56
CA GLU A 342 -47.51 -47.81 71.44
C GLU A 342 -46.57 -47.21 72.50
N LEU A 343 -45.41 -47.84 72.74
CA LEU A 343 -44.36 -47.36 73.65
C LEU A 343 -43.38 -46.39 72.99
N ALA A 344 -43.57 -46.05 71.70
CA ALA A 344 -42.68 -45.16 70.98
C ALA A 344 -42.80 -43.73 71.53
N GLN A 345 -41.66 -43.16 71.93
CA GLN A 345 -41.58 -41.80 72.47
C GLN A 345 -41.54 -40.75 71.34
N VAL A 346 -41.98 -39.52 71.63
CA VAL A 346 -41.86 -38.39 70.70
C VAL A 346 -40.38 -38.18 70.36
N GLY A 347 -40.03 -38.18 69.07
CA GLY A 347 -38.62 -38.17 68.63
C GLY A 347 -38.14 -39.51 68.08
N PHE A 348 -38.92 -40.59 68.22
CA PHE A 348 -38.58 -41.88 67.64
C PHE A 348 -38.54 -41.79 66.10
N ALA A 349 -37.34 -41.93 65.52
CA ALA A 349 -37.16 -41.98 64.08
C ALA A 349 -37.87 -43.21 63.52
N LEU A 350 -38.78 -42.98 62.57
CA LEU A 350 -39.44 -44.08 61.88
C LEU A 350 -38.38 -44.86 61.08
N PRO A 351 -38.34 -46.21 61.15
CA PRO A 351 -37.49 -47.02 60.29
C PRO A 351 -38.07 -47.06 58.87
N LEU A 352 -38.25 -45.89 58.27
CA LEU A 352 -38.86 -45.67 56.97
C LEU A 352 -37.93 -44.77 56.16
N SER A 353 -37.53 -45.25 54.99
CA SER A 353 -36.79 -44.46 54.01
C SER A 353 -37.74 -44.10 52.87
N ILE A 354 -37.99 -42.81 52.69
CA ILE A 354 -38.77 -42.27 51.58
C ILE A 354 -37.76 -41.79 50.55
N GLN A 355 -37.83 -42.34 49.33
CA GLN A 355 -37.03 -41.86 48.21
C GLN A 355 -37.95 -41.17 47.21
N VAL A 356 -37.50 -40.02 46.73
CA VAL A 356 -38.18 -39.23 45.72
C VAL A 356 -37.22 -39.10 44.56
N GLU A 357 -37.71 -39.44 43.38
CA GLU A 357 -36.99 -39.26 42.12
C GLU A 357 -37.62 -38.10 41.37
N ASP A 358 -36.80 -37.11 41.03
CA ASP A 358 -37.13 -36.09 40.06
C ASP A 358 -36.33 -36.36 38.79
N LYS A 359 -37.00 -36.24 37.64
CA LYS A 359 -36.44 -36.57 36.33
C LYS A 359 -35.89 -35.34 35.60
N ASP A 360 -36.03 -34.15 36.15
CA ASP A 360 -35.45 -32.90 35.66
C ASP A 360 -34.00 -32.78 36.17
N GLU A 361 -33.06 -32.44 35.29
CA GLU A 361 -31.64 -32.28 35.63
C GLU A 361 -31.35 -30.88 36.19
N VAL A 362 -31.91 -30.56 37.37
CA VAL A 362 -31.31 -29.56 38.26
C VAL A 362 -31.31 -30.09 39.68
N ARG A 363 -30.11 -30.47 40.14
CA ARG A 363 -29.70 -30.93 41.47
C ARG A 363 -30.62 -30.49 42.64
N HIS A 364 -31.65 -31.28 42.95
CA HIS A 364 -32.31 -31.27 44.26
C HIS A 364 -32.53 -32.71 44.75
N THR A 365 -31.45 -33.44 45.05
CA THR A 365 -31.54 -34.56 45.99
C THR A 365 -31.83 -34.00 47.39
N CYS A 366 -33.10 -33.74 47.68
CA CYS A 366 -33.55 -33.42 49.03
C CYS A 366 -33.71 -34.73 49.81
N THR A 367 -32.63 -35.20 50.43
CA THR A 367 -32.71 -36.27 51.44
C THR A 367 -33.26 -35.68 52.73
N HIS A 368 -34.58 -35.69 52.91
CA HIS A 368 -35.19 -35.29 54.19
C HIS A 368 -35.15 -36.44 55.19
N ILE A 369 -34.23 -36.37 56.15
CA ILE A 369 -34.29 -37.16 57.38
C ILE A 369 -35.14 -36.36 58.37
N PHE A 370 -36.33 -36.87 58.71
CA PHE A 370 -37.19 -36.22 59.71
C PHE A 370 -36.65 -36.46 61.12
N THR A 371 -36.23 -35.39 61.80
CA THR A 371 -36.05 -35.33 63.27
C THR A 371 -36.88 -34.17 63.81
N PRO A 372 -37.68 -34.31 64.89
CA PRO A 372 -38.69 -33.32 65.26
C PRO A 372 -38.10 -32.13 66.05
N PRO A 373 -38.85 -31.02 66.13
CA PRO A 373 -39.56 -30.76 67.38
C PRO A 373 -41.03 -30.34 67.21
N HIS A 374 -41.81 -30.76 68.22
CA HIS A 374 -43.07 -30.24 68.74
C HIS A 374 -44.21 -29.80 67.79
N SER A 375 -45.33 -30.50 68.00
CA SER A 375 -46.73 -30.14 67.73
C SER A 375 -47.24 -30.13 66.28
N SER A 376 -48.09 -31.14 66.03
CA SER A 376 -49.24 -31.21 65.12
C SER A 376 -49.03 -30.77 63.66
N VAL A 377 -49.01 -31.75 62.74
CA VAL A 377 -49.34 -31.51 61.33
C VAL A 377 -50.31 -32.59 60.83
N SER A 378 -51.48 -32.12 60.39
CA SER A 378 -52.38 -32.85 59.50
C SER A 378 -51.85 -32.70 58.07
N VAL A 379 -51.70 -33.80 57.33
CA VAL A 379 -51.29 -33.75 55.92
C VAL A 379 -52.55 -33.93 55.07
N ARG A 380 -53.06 -32.83 54.51
CA ARG A 380 -53.96 -32.86 53.35
C ARG A 380 -53.13 -32.70 52.08
N SER A 381 -53.45 -33.47 51.05
CA SER A 381 -52.87 -33.30 49.72
C SER A 381 -53.24 -31.92 49.17
N LEU A 382 -52.25 -31.09 48.88
CA LEU A 382 -52.41 -29.90 48.07
C LEU A 382 -51.77 -30.17 46.71
N GLN A 383 -52.62 -30.40 45.69
CA GLN A 383 -52.26 -30.10 44.31
C GLN A 383 -52.15 -28.57 44.21
N GLN A 384 -50.96 -28.05 43.94
CA GLN A 384 -50.79 -26.62 43.68
C GLN A 384 -50.76 -26.37 42.17
N SER A 385 -51.82 -25.72 41.71
CA SER A 385 -52.02 -25.19 40.36
C SER A 385 -51.16 -23.95 40.10
N ARG A 386 -50.69 -23.84 38.85
CA ARG A 386 -50.11 -22.65 38.18
C ARG A 386 -50.49 -21.30 38.80
N THR A 387 -49.49 -20.45 39.05
CA THR A 387 -49.64 -19.00 38.94
C THR A 387 -48.36 -18.31 38.46
N ARG A 388 -48.59 -17.43 37.48
CA ARG A 388 -47.67 -16.50 36.82
C ARG A 388 -47.46 -15.30 37.76
N SER A 389 -46.23 -14.91 38.06
CA SER A 389 -45.96 -13.68 38.83
C SER A 389 -45.22 -12.65 37.98
N THR A 390 -45.98 -11.65 37.54
CA THR A 390 -45.50 -10.33 37.13
C THR A 390 -44.89 -9.61 38.32
N LEU A 391 -43.69 -9.03 38.14
CA LEU A 391 -43.13 -8.03 39.05
C LEU A 391 -44.08 -6.81 39.13
N ASN A 392 -44.27 -6.29 40.34
CA ASN A 392 -44.55 -4.88 40.54
C ASN A 392 -43.78 -4.36 41.75
N SER A 393 -43.27 -3.15 41.57
CA SER A 393 -42.39 -2.41 42.46
C SER A 393 -43.12 -1.74 43.63
N THR A 394 -42.28 -1.21 44.53
CA THR A 394 -42.37 0.06 45.29
C THR A 394 -42.73 0.02 46.79
N THR A 395 -41.75 0.54 47.57
CA THR A 395 -41.78 1.28 48.86
C THR A 395 -42.40 0.61 50.09
N ILE A 396 -41.77 0.65 51.27
CA ILE A 396 -41.19 1.81 52.00
C ILE A 396 -39.74 1.56 52.42
#